data_AF-A0A834LK86-F1
#
_entry.id   AF-A0A834LK86-F1
#
_cell.length_a   1.000
_cell.length_b   1.000
_cell.length_c   1.000
_cell.angle_alpha   90.00
_cell.angle_beta   90.00
_cell.angle_gamma   90.00
#
_symmetry.space_group_name_H-M   'P 1'
#
loop_
_entity.id
_entity.type
_entity.pdbx_description
1 polymer ?
#
loop_
_entity_poly.entity_id
_entity_poly.type
_entity_poly.pdbx_seq_one_letter_code
_entity_poly.pdbx_strand_id
1 'polypeptide(L)'
;MALRSSLSFFLLLFFSALSNSGRPILAQATIPATFDGFVYENRPISTDSILIEAFFDPICPDSRDAWPPLKQALDFYGQRVYLTVHPFPLPYHDNAFVSSRALHIIHELNTSATYDLLELFFEHQKEFYNQPTFNLSRATVVSRVVTLATTAVGNSYYSAVASGFTDQNSDLMTRVSFKVSLKLQ
;
A
#
# COMPACT_ATOMS: atom_id res chain seq x y z
N MET A 1 16.09 12.22 60.67
CA MET A 1 14.91 11.50 60.13
C MET A 1 14.01 12.37 59.21
N ALA A 2 14.28 13.67 59.02
CA ALA A 2 13.46 14.54 58.16
C ALA A 2 13.87 14.55 56.67
N LEU A 3 15.12 14.20 56.32
CA LEU A 3 15.65 14.33 54.95
C LEU A 3 15.15 13.25 53.97
N ARG A 4 14.72 12.08 54.48
CA ARG A 4 14.16 10.99 53.65
C ARG A 4 12.71 11.24 53.22
N SER A 5 11.97 12.07 53.95
CA SER A 5 10.57 12.40 53.67
C SER A 5 10.44 13.36 52.48
N SER A 6 11.29 14.39 52.42
CA SER A 6 11.26 15.39 51.35
C SER A 6 11.63 14.82 49.98
N LEU A 7 12.56 13.85 49.90
CA LEU A 7 12.94 13.22 48.63
C LEU A 7 11.79 12.38 48.04
N SER A 8 11.02 11.71 48.90
CA SER A 8 9.85 10.91 48.50
C SER A 8 8.71 11.78 47.97
N PHE A 9 8.52 12.97 48.56
CA PHE A 9 7.50 13.93 48.13
C PHE A 9 7.83 14.55 46.76
N PHE A 10 9.11 14.85 46.48
CA PHE A 10 9.55 15.36 45.17
C PHE A 10 9.47 14.30 44.06
N LEU A 11 9.74 13.03 44.37
CA LEU A 11 9.58 11.92 43.41
C LEU A 11 8.11 11.71 43.04
N LEU A 12 7.18 11.76 44.00
CA LEU A 12 5.74 11.63 43.74
C LEU A 12 5.17 12.78 42.90
N LEU A 13 5.68 14.01 43.07
CA LEU A 13 5.30 15.17 42.25
C LEU A 13 5.85 15.08 40.81
N PHE A 14 7.03 14.48 40.62
CA PHE A 14 7.58 14.24 39.27
C PHE A 14 6.76 13.21 38.49
N PHE A 15 6.35 12.11 39.12
CA PHE A 15 5.53 11.07 38.47
C PHE A 15 4.12 11.56 38.11
N SER A 16 3.53 12.45 38.90
CA SER A 16 2.21 13.05 38.62
C SER A 16 2.27 14.13 37.53
N ALA A 17 3.36 14.88 37.41
CA ALA A 17 3.58 15.82 36.30
C ALA A 17 3.79 15.13 34.94
N LEU A 18 4.41 13.94 34.92
CA LEU A 18 4.58 13.13 33.70
C LEU A 18 3.29 12.41 33.28
N SER A 19 2.47 11.96 34.24
CA SER A 19 1.23 11.22 33.97
C SER A 19 0.09 12.10 33.44
N ASN A 20 0.17 13.43 33.62
CA ASN A 20 -0.87 14.35 33.14
C ASN A 20 -0.63 14.87 31.71
N SER A 21 0.39 14.35 31.01
CA SER A 21 0.51 14.51 29.57
C SER A 21 -0.36 13.46 28.88
N GLY A 22 -1.67 13.59 29.04
CA GLY A 22 -2.68 12.81 28.32
C GLY A 22 -2.60 13.08 26.82
N ARG A 23 -1.58 12.52 26.16
CA ARG A 23 -1.61 12.34 24.72
C ARG A 23 -2.71 11.31 24.47
N PRO A 24 -3.75 11.62 23.68
CA PRO A 24 -4.69 10.60 23.28
C PRO A 24 -3.88 9.51 22.56
N ILE A 25 -3.77 8.35 23.19
CA ILE A 25 -3.35 7.14 22.50
C ILE A 25 -4.51 6.87 21.54
N LEU A 26 -4.36 7.31 20.28
CA LEU A 26 -5.26 6.92 19.21
C LEU A 26 -4.96 5.44 18.86
N ALA A 27 -5.23 4.56 19.81
CA ALA A 27 -5.18 3.12 19.64
C ALA A 27 -6.49 2.67 18.99
N GLN A 28 -6.59 2.91 17.69
CA GLN A 28 -7.28 2.06 16.73
C GLN A 28 -6.90 2.56 15.35
N ALA A 29 -6.65 1.65 14.39
CA ALA A 29 -6.67 2.07 13.00
C ALA A 29 -8.08 2.58 12.73
N THR A 30 -8.20 3.89 12.54
CA THR A 30 -9.42 4.50 12.04
C THR A 30 -9.83 3.74 10.78
N ILE A 31 -11.11 3.39 10.68
CA ILE A 31 -11.68 2.93 9.41
C ILE A 31 -11.26 3.98 8.38
N PRO A 32 -10.57 3.61 7.29
CA PRO A 32 -10.09 4.58 6.34
C PRO A 32 -11.26 5.44 5.87
N ALA A 33 -11.06 6.76 5.83
CA ALA A 33 -12.11 7.70 5.43
C ALA A 33 -12.53 7.52 3.96
N THR A 34 -11.69 6.85 3.18
CA THR A 34 -11.87 6.53 1.76
C THR A 34 -11.88 5.02 1.58
N PHE A 35 -12.75 4.53 0.69
CA PHE A 35 -12.71 3.14 0.27
C PHE A 35 -11.34 2.84 -0.34
N ASP A 36 -10.69 1.76 0.12
CA ASP A 36 -9.37 1.35 -0.37
C ASP A 36 -9.48 0.76 -1.79
N GLY A 37 -8.37 0.72 -2.51
CA GLY A 37 -8.28 0.08 -3.82
C GLY A 37 -8.52 1.02 -5.02
N PHE A 38 -8.11 0.53 -6.18
CA PHE A 38 -8.10 1.28 -7.44
C PHE A 38 -9.26 0.83 -8.32
N VAL A 39 -10.09 1.75 -8.78
CA VAL A 39 -11.19 1.42 -9.70
C VAL A 39 -10.65 1.19 -11.11
N TYR A 40 -10.98 0.04 -11.71
CA TYR A 40 -10.59 -0.27 -13.09
C TYR A 40 -11.37 0.58 -14.10
N GLU A 41 -10.66 1.25 -15.00
CA GLU A 41 -11.19 2.09 -16.09
C GLU A 41 -12.17 3.21 -15.66
N ASN A 42 -12.16 3.61 -14.38
CA ASN A 42 -13.06 4.65 -13.83
C ASN A 42 -14.55 4.45 -14.22
N ARG A 43 -15.00 3.19 -14.33
CA ARG A 43 -16.39 2.90 -14.73
C ARG A 43 -17.36 3.38 -13.62
N PRO A 44 -18.47 4.05 -13.95
CA PRO A 44 -19.41 4.60 -12.97
C PRO A 44 -20.23 3.51 -12.28
N ILE A 45 -20.02 3.29 -10.98
CA ILE A 45 -20.70 2.24 -10.20
C ILE A 45 -22.20 2.56 -10.06
N SER A 46 -23.07 1.60 -10.44
CA SER A 46 -24.52 1.63 -10.23
C SER A 46 -24.93 0.61 -9.15
N THR A 47 -26.02 0.87 -8.44
CA THR A 47 -26.58 -0.05 -7.41
C THR A 47 -26.97 -1.42 -7.95
N ASP A 48 -27.22 -1.53 -9.25
CA ASP A 48 -27.62 -2.78 -9.90
C ASP A 48 -26.41 -3.59 -10.40
N SER A 49 -25.20 -3.16 -10.05
CA SER A 49 -23.96 -3.72 -10.58
C SER A 49 -23.30 -4.69 -9.62
N ILE A 50 -22.60 -5.67 -10.17
CA ILE A 50 -21.76 -6.58 -9.40
C ILE A 50 -20.39 -5.93 -9.20
N LEU A 51 -19.99 -5.72 -7.95
CA LEU A 51 -18.64 -5.32 -7.59
C LEU A 51 -17.76 -6.55 -7.36
N ILE A 52 -16.65 -6.63 -8.08
CA ILE A 52 -15.57 -7.56 -7.84
C ILE A 52 -14.46 -6.79 -7.10
N GLU A 53 -14.10 -7.26 -5.92
CA GLU A 53 -12.93 -6.79 -5.18
C GLU A 53 -11.82 -7.83 -5.33
N ALA A 54 -10.70 -7.43 -5.94
CA ALA A 54 -9.55 -8.30 -6.14
C ALA A 54 -8.37 -7.84 -5.26
N PHE A 55 -7.87 -8.72 -4.41
CA PHE A 55 -6.77 -8.45 -3.49
C PHE A 55 -5.47 -8.96 -4.07
N PHE A 56 -4.73 -8.09 -4.75
CA PHE A 56 -3.57 -8.48 -5.55
C PHE A 56 -2.26 -8.03 -4.92
N ASP A 57 -1.35 -8.99 -4.74
CA ASP A 57 0.07 -8.72 -4.62
C ASP A 57 0.66 -8.54 -6.04
N PRO A 58 1.28 -7.39 -6.36
CA PRO A 58 1.84 -7.12 -7.70
C PRO A 58 2.93 -8.11 -8.12
N ILE A 59 3.58 -8.78 -7.16
CA ILE A 59 4.64 -9.75 -7.45
C ILE A 59 4.25 -11.20 -7.16
N CYS A 60 2.97 -11.48 -6.90
CA CYS A 60 2.49 -12.86 -6.77
C CYS A 60 2.12 -13.47 -8.14
N PRO A 61 2.62 -14.68 -8.46
CA PRO A 61 2.26 -15.35 -9.71
C PRO A 61 0.77 -15.67 -9.81
N ASP A 62 0.09 -15.98 -8.71
CA ASP A 62 -1.35 -16.28 -8.73
C ASP A 62 -2.19 -15.02 -9.02
N SER A 63 -1.80 -13.85 -8.49
CA SER A 63 -2.42 -12.57 -8.85
C SER A 63 -2.27 -12.29 -10.36
N ARG A 64 -1.06 -12.52 -10.90
CA ARG A 64 -0.78 -12.38 -12.33
C ARG A 64 -1.66 -13.32 -13.15
N ASP A 65 -1.74 -14.58 -12.77
CA ASP A 65 -2.46 -15.61 -13.55
C ASP A 65 -3.97 -15.43 -13.46
N ALA A 66 -4.48 -14.82 -12.38
CA ALA A 66 -5.88 -14.41 -12.25
C ALA A 66 -6.25 -13.17 -13.10
N TRP A 67 -5.26 -12.37 -13.52
CA TRP A 67 -5.52 -11.10 -14.22
C TRP A 67 -6.15 -11.27 -15.61
N PRO A 68 -5.63 -12.10 -16.54
CA PRO A 68 -6.24 -12.30 -17.85
C PRO A 68 -7.70 -12.78 -17.83
N PRO A 69 -8.08 -13.84 -17.08
CA PRO A 69 -9.48 -14.27 -17.05
C PRO A 69 -10.40 -13.23 -16.37
N LEU A 70 -9.89 -12.45 -15.41
CA LEU A 70 -10.64 -11.35 -14.80
C LEU A 70 -10.94 -10.25 -15.83
N LYS A 71 -9.97 -9.86 -16.66
CA LYS A 71 -10.19 -8.92 -17.76
C LYS A 71 -11.22 -9.44 -18.76
N GLN A 72 -11.16 -10.73 -19.13
CA GLN A 72 -12.16 -11.36 -20.01
C GLN A 72 -13.58 -11.28 -19.42
N ALA A 73 -13.73 -11.48 -18.11
CA ALA A 73 -15.02 -11.32 -17.46
C ALA A 73 -15.53 -9.87 -17.52
N LEU A 74 -14.66 -8.88 -17.29
CA LEU A 74 -15.01 -7.46 -17.38
C LEU A 74 -15.44 -7.03 -18.79
N ASP A 75 -14.81 -7.61 -19.81
CA ASP A 75 -15.17 -7.39 -21.22
C ASP A 75 -16.51 -8.03 -21.54
N PHE A 76 -16.73 -9.28 -21.11
CA PHE A 76 -17.95 -10.02 -21.39
C PHE A 76 -19.19 -9.42 -20.69
N TYR A 77 -19.05 -9.04 -19.41
CA TYR A 77 -20.18 -8.52 -18.65
C TYR A 77 -20.41 -7.02 -18.84
N GLY A 78 -19.38 -6.28 -19.29
CA GLY A 78 -19.46 -4.86 -19.61
C GLY A 78 -19.83 -4.01 -18.39
N GLN A 79 -20.79 -3.11 -18.55
CA GLN A 79 -21.24 -2.17 -17.50
C GLN A 79 -21.96 -2.83 -16.31
N ARG A 80 -22.18 -4.15 -16.34
CA ARG A 80 -22.81 -4.88 -15.23
C ARG A 80 -21.82 -5.26 -14.13
N VAL A 81 -20.52 -5.23 -14.42
CA VAL A 81 -19.47 -5.63 -13.50
C VAL A 81 -18.44 -4.52 -13.36
N TYR A 82 -18.06 -4.25 -12.12
CA TYR A 82 -17.04 -3.28 -11.73
C TYR A 82 -15.92 -4.01 -11.02
N LEU A 83 -14.70 -3.55 -11.22
CA LEU A 83 -13.53 -4.09 -10.55
C LEU A 83 -12.87 -2.99 -9.72
N THR A 84 -12.60 -3.32 -8.47
CA THR A 84 -11.64 -2.61 -7.64
C THR A 84 -10.49 -3.55 -7.30
N VAL A 85 -9.26 -3.12 -7.52
CA VAL A 85 -8.06 -3.86 -7.11
C VAL A 85 -7.45 -3.24 -5.86
N HIS A 86 -7.29 -4.04 -4.81
CA HIS A 86 -6.68 -3.67 -3.55
C HIS A 86 -5.25 -4.21 -3.48
N PRO A 87 -4.23 -3.35 -3.31
CA PRO A 87 -2.86 -3.81 -3.11
C PRO A 87 -2.70 -4.63 -1.84
N PHE A 88 -2.41 -5.91 -1.99
CA PHE A 88 -2.30 -6.84 -0.87
C PHE A 88 -0.90 -7.46 -0.80
N PRO A 89 0.07 -6.80 -0.13
CA PRO A 89 1.43 -7.30 -0.09
C PRO A 89 1.55 -8.54 0.79
N LEU A 90 1.85 -9.71 0.20
CA LEU A 90 1.94 -10.95 0.96
C LEU A 90 3.24 -10.99 1.78
N PRO A 91 3.20 -11.45 3.05
CA PRO A 91 4.33 -11.33 3.97
C PRO A 91 5.53 -12.22 3.63
N TYR A 92 5.36 -13.19 2.71
CA TYR A 92 6.41 -14.10 2.26
C TYR A 92 7.07 -13.68 0.93
N HIS A 93 6.63 -12.56 0.35
CA HIS A 93 7.26 -11.92 -0.80
C HIS A 93 8.03 -10.68 -0.33
N ASP A 94 9.36 -10.73 -0.35
CA ASP A 94 10.23 -9.72 0.27
C ASP A 94 9.98 -8.30 -0.25
N ASN A 95 9.58 -8.20 -1.53
CA ASN A 95 9.39 -6.94 -2.22
C ASN A 95 7.91 -6.58 -2.45
N ALA A 96 6.96 -7.35 -1.90
CA ALA A 96 5.54 -7.10 -2.14
C ALA A 96 5.11 -5.73 -1.62
N PHE A 97 5.53 -5.37 -0.40
CA PHE A 97 5.18 -4.06 0.18
C PHE A 97 5.72 -2.88 -0.65
N VAL A 98 6.96 -2.96 -1.15
CA VAL A 98 7.53 -1.88 -1.96
C VAL A 98 6.85 -1.78 -3.33
N SER A 99 6.47 -2.90 -3.93
CA SER A 99 5.71 -2.93 -5.19
C SER A 99 4.28 -2.40 -5.00
N SER A 100 3.57 -2.82 -3.95
CA SER A 100 2.24 -2.28 -3.62
C SER A 100 2.27 -0.78 -3.33
N ARG A 101 3.32 -0.31 -2.64
CA ARG A 101 3.52 1.13 -2.42
C ARG A 101 3.75 1.89 -3.72
N ALA A 102 4.44 1.31 -4.68
CA ALA A 102 4.62 1.91 -6.01
C ALA A 102 3.27 2.17 -6.69
N LEU A 103 2.31 1.24 -6.57
CA LEU A 103 0.97 1.42 -7.13
C LEU A 103 0.24 2.62 -6.49
N HIS A 104 0.31 2.78 -5.16
CA HIS A 104 -0.25 3.96 -4.49
C HIS A 104 0.40 5.26 -4.98
N ILE A 105 1.74 5.29 -5.08
CA ILE A 105 2.46 6.46 -5.58
C ILE A 105 2.02 6.82 -7.01
N ILE A 106 1.96 5.83 -7.91
CA ILE A 106 1.51 6.07 -9.28
C ILE A 106 0.05 6.50 -9.31
N HIS A 107 -0.83 5.89 -8.50
CA HIS A 107 -2.22 6.29 -8.44
C HIS A 107 -2.41 7.75 -8.03
N GLU A 108 -1.67 8.23 -7.03
CA GLU A 108 -1.69 9.63 -6.62
C GLU A 108 -1.18 10.58 -7.72
N LEU A 109 -0.16 10.18 -8.47
CA LEU A 109 0.45 11.00 -9.52
C LEU A 109 -0.39 11.01 -10.82
N ASN A 110 -0.93 9.86 -11.18
CA ASN A 110 -1.72 9.63 -12.39
C ASN A 110 -2.53 8.33 -12.26
N THR A 111 -3.81 8.47 -11.94
CA THR A 111 -4.74 7.33 -11.74
C THR A 111 -4.88 6.44 -12.98
N SER A 112 -4.69 6.98 -14.19
CA SER A 112 -4.77 6.21 -15.44
C SER A 112 -3.62 5.22 -15.61
N ALA A 113 -2.48 5.44 -14.95
CA ALA A 113 -1.28 4.61 -15.10
C ALA A 113 -1.15 3.50 -14.04
N THR A 114 -2.09 3.41 -13.09
CA THR A 114 -2.02 2.43 -12.00
C THR A 114 -2.04 0.99 -12.52
N TYR A 115 -2.92 0.70 -13.48
CA TYR A 115 -3.03 -0.63 -14.07
C TYR A 115 -1.89 -0.93 -15.05
N ASP A 116 -1.37 0.08 -15.75
CA ASP A 116 -0.16 -0.08 -16.56
C ASP A 116 1.02 -0.51 -15.69
N LEU A 117 1.20 0.09 -14.51
CA LEU A 117 2.23 -0.35 -13.57
C LEU A 117 1.96 -1.75 -13.00
N LEU A 118 0.70 -2.09 -12.68
CA LEU A 118 0.36 -3.44 -12.22
C LEU A 118 0.76 -4.49 -13.26
N GLU A 119 0.45 -4.25 -14.53
CA GLU A 119 0.82 -5.13 -15.64
C GLU A 119 2.34 -5.19 -15.87
N LEU A 120 3.06 -4.08 -15.71
CA LEU A 120 4.52 -4.07 -15.75
C LEU A 120 5.15 -4.89 -14.62
N PHE A 121 4.59 -4.87 -13.41
CA PHE A 121 5.04 -5.76 -12.34
C PHE A 121 4.78 -7.22 -12.68
N PHE A 122 3.66 -7.55 -13.30
CA PHE A 122 3.34 -8.89 -13.76
C PHE A 122 4.28 -9.38 -14.87
N GLU A 123 4.69 -8.49 -15.78
CA GLU A 123 5.65 -8.78 -16.84
C GLU A 123 7.07 -8.99 -16.29
N HIS A 124 7.56 -8.08 -15.45
CA HIS A 124 8.91 -8.08 -14.88
C HIS A 124 9.02 -8.82 -13.54
N GLN A 125 7.98 -9.59 -13.18
CA GLN A 125 7.77 -10.10 -11.83
C GLN A 125 8.96 -10.87 -11.25
N LYS A 126 9.61 -11.68 -12.09
CA LYS A 126 10.74 -12.53 -11.71
C LYS A 126 11.93 -11.72 -11.19
N GLU A 127 12.10 -10.47 -11.63
CA GLU A 127 13.20 -9.60 -11.20
C GLU A 127 13.08 -9.18 -9.73
N PHE A 128 11.86 -9.23 -9.18
CA PHE A 128 11.52 -8.81 -7.81
C PHE A 128 11.21 -9.98 -6.89
N TYR A 129 11.42 -11.23 -7.32
CA TYR A 129 11.32 -12.38 -6.43
C TYR A 129 12.43 -12.39 -5.39
N ASN A 130 12.18 -13.10 -4.28
CA ASN A 130 13.10 -13.17 -3.13
C ASN A 130 14.51 -13.56 -3.57
N GLN A 131 14.65 -14.57 -4.43
CA GLN A 131 15.96 -15.09 -4.83
C GLN A 131 16.79 -14.08 -5.65
N PRO A 132 16.29 -13.47 -6.74
CA PRO A 132 17.05 -12.44 -7.47
C PRO A 132 17.40 -11.19 -6.67
N THR A 133 16.60 -10.85 -5.65
CA THR A 133 16.86 -9.68 -4.80
C THR A 133 17.58 -10.01 -3.50
N PHE A 134 17.87 -11.28 -3.21
CA PHE A 134 18.33 -11.75 -1.90
C PHE A 134 19.57 -10.98 -1.38
N ASN A 135 20.52 -10.70 -2.27
CA ASN A 135 21.77 -9.99 -1.94
C ASN A 135 21.72 -8.49 -2.29
N LEU A 136 20.58 -7.96 -2.71
CA LEU A 136 20.45 -6.55 -3.04
C LEU A 136 20.11 -5.74 -1.80
N SER A 137 20.66 -4.52 -1.73
CA SER A 137 20.22 -3.58 -0.71
C SER A 137 18.77 -3.15 -0.98
N ARG A 138 18.02 -2.80 0.07
CA ARG A 138 16.68 -2.21 -0.08
C ARG A 138 16.69 -0.98 -0.99
N ALA A 139 17.72 -0.14 -0.90
CA ALA A 139 17.87 1.04 -1.75
C ALA A 139 17.99 0.67 -3.23
N THR A 140 18.72 -0.39 -3.55
CA THR A 140 18.83 -0.91 -4.92
C THR A 140 17.49 -1.42 -5.43
N VAL A 141 16.75 -2.18 -4.62
CA VAL A 141 15.41 -2.65 -5.01
C VAL A 141 14.46 -1.48 -5.24
N VAL A 142 14.41 -0.52 -4.32
CA VAL A 142 13.57 0.69 -4.47
C VAL A 142 13.93 1.44 -5.76
N SER A 143 15.23 1.61 -6.07
CA SER A 143 15.66 2.26 -7.33
C SER A 143 15.18 1.51 -8.58
N ARG A 144 15.18 0.18 -8.57
CA ARG A 144 14.62 -0.64 -9.67
C ARG A 144 13.11 -0.47 -9.78
N VAL A 145 12.40 -0.49 -8.65
CA VAL A 145 10.95 -0.25 -8.61
C VAL A 145 10.60 1.14 -9.13
N VAL A 146 11.34 2.19 -8.71
CA VAL A 146 11.17 3.56 -9.22
C VAL A 146 11.36 3.61 -10.73
N THR A 147 12.39 2.94 -11.23
CA THR A 147 12.68 2.89 -12.67
C THR A 147 11.53 2.24 -13.43
N LEU A 148 11.05 1.08 -12.98
CA LEU A 148 9.91 0.39 -13.58
C LEU A 148 8.63 1.24 -13.50
N ALA A 149 8.31 1.79 -12.33
CA ALA A 149 7.15 2.65 -12.12
C ALA A 149 7.17 3.90 -13.02
N THR A 150 8.35 4.47 -13.25
CA THR A 150 8.52 5.61 -14.16
C THR A 150 8.17 5.24 -15.61
N THR A 151 8.35 3.98 -16.04
CA THR A 151 7.95 3.58 -17.39
C THR A 151 6.44 3.64 -17.62
N ALA A 152 5.63 3.43 -16.56
CA ALA A 152 4.17 3.51 -16.64
C ALA A 152 3.66 4.96 -16.82
N VAL A 153 4.34 5.94 -16.21
CA VAL A 153 3.89 7.34 -16.19
C VAL A 153 4.71 8.29 -17.07
N GLY A 154 5.87 7.83 -17.56
CA GLY A 154 6.80 8.60 -18.37
C GLY A 154 7.93 9.25 -17.57
N ASN A 155 9.07 9.48 -18.25
CA ASN A 155 10.33 9.92 -17.64
C ASN A 155 10.27 11.24 -16.87
N SER A 156 9.34 12.14 -17.20
CA SER A 156 9.16 13.41 -16.47
C SER A 156 8.75 13.20 -15.01
N TYR A 157 8.19 12.05 -14.67
CA TYR A 157 7.72 11.73 -13.32
C TYR A 157 8.78 11.09 -12.43
N TYR A 158 9.98 10.76 -12.93
CA TYR A 158 11.00 10.02 -12.18
C TYR A 158 11.24 10.58 -10.77
N SER A 159 11.47 11.90 -10.67
CA SER A 159 11.71 12.56 -9.37
C SER A 159 10.51 12.48 -8.44
N ALA A 160 9.29 12.61 -8.98
CA ALA A 160 8.06 12.52 -8.20
C ALA A 160 7.86 11.08 -7.67
N VAL A 161 8.04 10.07 -8.53
CA VAL A 161 7.98 8.65 -8.14
C VAL A 161 9.01 8.34 -7.06
N ALA A 162 10.27 8.77 -7.25
CA ALA A 162 11.33 8.58 -6.28
C ALA A 162 11.01 9.25 -4.93
N SER A 163 10.51 10.48 -4.93
CA SER A 163 10.11 11.18 -3.72
C SER A 163 8.93 10.52 -3.00
N GLY A 164 8.03 9.89 -3.74
CA GLY A 164 6.91 9.12 -3.18
C GLY A 164 7.37 7.98 -2.26
N PHE A 165 8.55 7.40 -2.48
CA PHE A 165 9.13 6.38 -1.59
C PHE A 165 9.77 6.95 -0.31
N THR A 166 9.94 8.26 -0.23
CA THR A 166 10.37 8.95 0.99
C THR A 166 9.20 9.57 1.76
N ASP A 167 8.03 9.69 1.12
CA ASP A 167 6.83 10.25 1.73
C ASP A 167 6.14 9.26 2.68
N GLN A 168 5.75 9.75 3.86
CA GLN A 168 5.03 8.97 4.86
C GLN A 168 3.62 8.59 4.40
N ASN A 169 2.97 9.41 3.57
CA ASN A 169 1.58 9.19 3.17
C ASN A 169 1.42 7.90 2.36
N SER A 170 2.27 7.68 1.34
CA SER A 170 2.24 6.46 0.52
C SER A 170 2.54 5.19 1.32
N ASP A 171 3.41 5.27 2.34
CA ASP A 171 3.68 4.17 3.28
C ASP A 171 2.43 3.84 4.13
N LEU A 172 1.78 4.88 4.67
CA LEU A 172 0.55 4.73 5.45
C LEU A 172 -0.58 4.13 4.61
N MET A 173 -0.81 4.61 3.39
CA MET A 173 -1.81 4.03 2.47
C MET A 173 -1.56 2.54 2.25
N THR A 174 -0.31 2.15 2.02
CA THR A 174 0.06 0.74 1.80
C THR A 174 -0.18 -0.13 3.03
N ARG A 175 0.12 0.38 4.22
CA ARG A 175 -0.19 -0.32 5.49
C ARG A 175 -1.68 -0.46 5.72
N VAL A 176 -2.44 0.58 5.41
CA VAL A 176 -3.90 0.59 5.55
C VAL A 176 -4.53 -0.42 4.61
N SER A 177 -4.15 -0.42 3.33
CA SER A 177 -4.63 -1.40 2.34
C SER A 177 -4.35 -2.83 2.76
N PHE A 178 -3.12 -3.13 3.22
CA PHE A 178 -2.78 -4.45 3.78
C PHE A 178 -3.70 -4.84 4.95
N LYS A 179 -3.92 -3.91 5.90
CA LYS A 179 -4.76 -4.17 7.07
C LYS A 179 -6.22 -4.40 6.72
N VAL A 180 -6.76 -3.63 5.77
CA VAL A 180 -8.14 -3.74 5.32
C VAL A 180 -8.34 -5.05 4.56
N SER A 181 -7.41 -5.42 3.69
CA SER A 181 -7.44 -6.67 2.92
C SER A 181 -7.53 -7.90 3.82
N LEU A 182 -6.77 -7.92 4.93
CA LEU A 182 -6.84 -9.01 5.92
C LEU A 182 -8.18 -9.13 6.65
N LYS A 183 -9.00 -8.08 6.65
CA LYS A 183 -10.30 -8.07 7.33
C LYS A 183 -11.45 -8.49 6.39
N LEU A 184 -11.26 -8.33 5.08
CA LEU A 184 -12.26 -8.63 4.06
C LEU A 184 -12.13 -10.05 3.48
N GLN A 185 -11.04 -10.75 3.79
CA GLN A 185 -10.81 -12.17 3.52
C GLN A 185 -11.35 -13.06 4.65
#